data_AF-A0A419DJC2-F1
#
_entry.id   AF-A0A419DJC2-F1
#
_cell.length_a   1.000
_cell.length_b   1.000
_cell.length_c   1.000
_cell.angle_alpha   90.00
_cell.angle_beta   90.00
_cell.angle_gamma   90.00
#
_symmetry.space_group_name_H-M   'P 1'
#
loop_
_entity.id
_entity.type
_entity.pdbx_description
1 polymer ?
#
loop_
_entity_poly.entity_id
_entity_poly.type
_entity_poly.pdbx_seq_one_letter_code
_entity_poly.pdbx_strand_id
1 'polypeptide(L)'
;MIGLKFDSEMETIISDAKKLSLETEKINYVDSKHVVFIILKNTDLFKNYFQKNELNKSIISEYILSIPTTKQKEDAEFSIELDDILSTTLKYLDLIGAVEITAEILLINILKNEKHLISQMLNNEKNQLGVLRFDLERKFFKGQRISKGHLLPPSSQYMIEQQKMLKEKTKTLNEFGINLSELASKSLLSKAFNRDKEIERINLILKRKSKNNPILVGEPGVGKTAIVESFAKTMFETGSDYQIISLNMGTLLGNTKYRGEFEERLTKVISEASSIQNVILFIDEIHMIVGAGDNEGNMDASNILKPALARSDFKLIGSTTKEEYEKYMMKDAALIRRLSVIEIHEPSTEETLLILKAVKRDYEKFHNVQISDHILEKIIELSTKYMFNRCFPDKALDLLDEAATLTRTNKTSLVELNDVYIALSNMLNVNDNFFKMAGVKKLMEFSNKIEEKFEKKCVDLLKNELSKYFLQNNL
;
A
#
# COMPACT_ATOMS: atom_id res chain seq x y z
N MET A 1 -36.34 -37.69 -9.30
CA MET A 1 -36.04 -36.39 -8.68
C MET A 1 -35.12 -36.62 -7.50
N ILE A 2 -33.81 -36.43 -7.68
CA ILE A 2 -32.86 -36.33 -6.57
C ILE A 2 -33.29 -35.08 -5.79
N GLY A 3 -33.54 -35.22 -4.48
CA GLY A 3 -34.16 -34.17 -3.66
C GLY A 3 -33.31 -32.91 -3.63
N LEU A 4 -33.66 -31.94 -4.47
CA LEU A 4 -33.08 -30.59 -4.46
C LEU A 4 -33.37 -29.99 -3.08
N LYS A 5 -32.32 -29.66 -2.34
CA LYS A 5 -32.42 -28.89 -1.09
C LYS A 5 -32.02 -27.47 -1.39
N PHE A 6 -32.96 -26.56 -1.23
CA PHE A 6 -32.76 -25.12 -1.37
C PHE A 6 -32.70 -24.52 0.03
N ASP A 7 -31.93 -23.44 0.21
CA ASP A 7 -32.08 -22.65 1.42
C ASP A 7 -33.39 -21.84 1.38
N SER A 8 -33.81 -21.28 2.51
CA SER A 8 -35.09 -20.57 2.60
C SER A 8 -35.18 -19.38 1.63
N GLU A 9 -34.06 -18.73 1.31
CA GLU A 9 -34.02 -17.63 0.36
C GLU A 9 -34.23 -18.16 -1.08
N MET A 10 -33.54 -19.23 -1.45
CA MET A 10 -33.64 -19.84 -2.76
C MET A 10 -35.01 -20.49 -2.99
N GLU A 11 -35.68 -21.04 -1.97
CA GLU A 11 -37.06 -21.52 -2.07
C GLU A 11 -38.02 -20.38 -2.47
N THR A 12 -37.86 -19.19 -1.88
CA THR A 12 -38.65 -18.02 -2.26
C THR A 12 -38.33 -17.55 -3.68
N ILE A 13 -37.06 -17.58 -4.08
CA ILE A 13 -36.62 -17.23 -5.44
C ILE A 13 -37.22 -18.19 -6.47
N ILE A 14 -37.23 -19.50 -6.22
CA ILE A 14 -37.85 -20.48 -7.10
C ILE A 14 -39.37 -20.29 -7.15
N SER A 15 -40.03 -20.01 -6.01
CA SER A 15 -41.46 -19.72 -5.98
C SER A 15 -41.80 -18.49 -6.83
N ASP A 16 -41.03 -17.42 -6.70
CA ASP A 16 -41.23 -16.20 -7.46
C ASP A 16 -40.83 -16.36 -8.93
N ALA A 17 -39.86 -17.20 -9.26
CA ALA A 17 -39.51 -17.54 -10.64
C ALA A 17 -40.60 -18.38 -11.30
N LYS A 18 -41.25 -19.29 -10.56
CA LYS A 18 -42.46 -20.00 -10.99
C LYS A 18 -43.62 -19.04 -11.24
N LYS A 19 -43.87 -18.10 -10.31
CA LYS A 19 -44.87 -17.04 -10.52
C LYS A 19 -44.54 -16.19 -11.74
N LEU A 20 -43.28 -15.79 -11.92
CA LEU A 20 -42.84 -15.02 -13.08
C LEU A 20 -43.10 -15.80 -14.38
N SER A 21 -42.70 -17.07 -14.42
CA SER A 21 -42.94 -17.97 -15.54
C SER A 21 -44.43 -18.12 -15.86
N LEU A 22 -45.29 -18.19 -14.84
CA LEU A 22 -46.75 -18.33 -15.00
C LEU A 22 -47.48 -17.00 -15.29
N GLU A 23 -47.07 -15.90 -14.67
CA GLU A 23 -47.76 -14.59 -14.68
C GLU A 23 -47.30 -13.72 -15.85
N THR A 24 -45.99 -13.74 -16.16
CA THR A 24 -45.40 -12.88 -17.20
C THR A 24 -45.11 -13.62 -18.50
N GLU A 25 -44.58 -14.85 -18.45
CA GLU A 25 -44.22 -15.60 -19.67
C GLU A 25 -45.33 -16.58 -20.10
N LYS A 26 -46.19 -17.01 -19.17
CA LYS A 26 -47.22 -18.05 -19.36
C LYS A 26 -46.65 -19.30 -20.06
N ILE A 27 -45.49 -19.72 -19.58
CA ILE A 27 -44.76 -20.91 -20.01
C ILE A 27 -44.88 -21.95 -18.88
N ASN A 28 -45.06 -23.24 -19.24
CA ASN A 28 -45.13 -24.32 -18.24
C ASN A 28 -43.75 -24.82 -17.80
N TYR A 29 -42.73 -23.97 -17.93
CA TYR A 29 -41.39 -24.26 -17.44
C TYR A 29 -40.69 -23.01 -16.93
N VAL A 30 -39.97 -23.15 -15.82
CA VAL A 30 -39.05 -22.15 -15.30
C VAL A 30 -37.71 -22.37 -15.94
N ASP A 31 -37.20 -21.33 -16.58
CA ASP A 31 -35.88 -21.32 -17.19
C ASP A 31 -34.84 -20.64 -16.32
N SER A 32 -33.57 -20.85 -16.64
CA SER A 32 -32.42 -20.18 -16.02
C SER A 32 -32.61 -18.65 -15.94
N LYS A 33 -33.20 -18.06 -16.98
CA LYS A 33 -33.47 -16.62 -17.06
C LYS A 33 -34.44 -16.10 -16.01
N HIS A 34 -35.49 -16.87 -15.70
CA HIS A 34 -36.47 -16.50 -14.70
C HIS A 34 -35.83 -16.45 -13.32
N VAL A 35 -35.05 -17.47 -13.00
CA VAL A 35 -34.36 -17.60 -11.73
C VAL A 35 -33.32 -16.49 -11.57
N VAL A 36 -32.50 -16.27 -12.60
CA VAL A 36 -31.53 -15.16 -12.62
C VAL A 36 -32.23 -13.82 -12.46
N PHE A 37 -33.34 -13.56 -13.16
CA PHE A 37 -34.08 -12.31 -13.03
C PHE A 37 -34.55 -12.07 -11.59
N ILE A 38 -35.12 -13.07 -10.94
CA ILE A 38 -35.58 -12.95 -9.55
C ILE A 38 -34.38 -12.74 -8.61
N ILE A 39 -33.25 -13.44 -8.82
CA ILE A 39 -32.02 -13.20 -8.07
C ILE A 39 -31.57 -11.74 -8.23
N LEU A 40 -31.50 -11.23 -9.46
CA LEU A 40 -31.08 -9.86 -9.75
C LEU A 40 -32.02 -8.80 -9.16
N LYS A 41 -33.32 -9.09 -9.08
CA LYS A 41 -34.36 -8.18 -8.57
C LYS A 41 -34.45 -8.18 -7.04
N ASN A 42 -34.42 -9.35 -6.42
CA ASN A 42 -34.81 -9.54 -5.03
C ASN A 42 -33.61 -9.63 -4.06
N THR A 43 -32.42 -10.06 -4.51
CA THR A 43 -31.29 -10.20 -3.58
C THR A 43 -30.55 -8.87 -3.37
N ASP A 44 -30.33 -8.50 -2.09
CA ASP A 44 -29.59 -7.29 -1.71
C ASP A 44 -28.13 -7.32 -2.16
N LEU A 45 -27.61 -8.52 -2.44
CA LEU A 45 -26.29 -8.76 -3.01
C LEU A 45 -26.13 -8.00 -4.34
N PHE A 46 -27.12 -8.11 -5.22
CA PHE A 46 -27.10 -7.45 -6.52
C PHE A 46 -27.40 -5.97 -6.44
N LYS A 47 -28.32 -5.52 -5.58
CA LYS A 47 -28.56 -4.09 -5.37
C LYS A 47 -27.28 -3.36 -4.98
N ASN A 48 -26.49 -3.95 -4.07
CA ASN A 48 -25.21 -3.38 -3.64
C ASN A 48 -24.12 -3.48 -4.71
N TYR A 49 -24.06 -4.58 -5.45
CA TYR A 49 -23.12 -4.75 -6.56
C TYR A 49 -23.39 -3.74 -7.70
N PHE A 50 -24.66 -3.57 -8.09
CA PHE A 50 -25.07 -2.66 -9.15
C PHE A 50 -24.94 -1.18 -8.76
N GLN A 51 -25.14 -0.83 -7.48
CA GLN A 51 -24.90 0.54 -7.00
C GLN A 51 -23.41 0.92 -6.98
N LYS A 52 -22.52 -0.03 -6.70
CA LYS A 52 -21.07 0.23 -6.57
C LYS A 52 -20.31 0.25 -7.89
N ASN A 53 -20.73 -0.56 -8.87
CA ASN A 53 -19.92 -0.84 -10.07
C ASN A 53 -20.42 -0.17 -11.36
N GLU A 54 -21.24 0.89 -11.27
CA GLU A 54 -21.81 1.63 -12.42
C GLU A 54 -22.35 0.73 -13.56
N LEU A 55 -22.90 -0.42 -13.18
CA LEU A 55 -23.42 -1.37 -14.14
C LEU A 55 -24.72 -0.82 -14.75
N ASN A 56 -24.73 -0.81 -16.07
CA ASN A 56 -25.74 -0.13 -16.84
C ASN A 56 -27.10 -0.82 -16.61
N LYS A 57 -28.08 -0.11 -16.05
CA LYS A 57 -29.48 -0.59 -15.95
C LYS A 57 -30.00 -1.12 -17.30
N SER A 58 -29.34 -0.72 -18.40
CA SER A 58 -29.54 -1.24 -19.76
C SER A 58 -29.34 -2.76 -19.87
N ILE A 59 -28.31 -3.38 -19.29
CA ILE A 59 -28.05 -4.83 -19.41
C ILE A 59 -29.17 -5.63 -18.77
N ILE A 60 -29.60 -5.22 -17.58
CA ILE A 60 -30.71 -5.88 -16.89
C ILE A 60 -31.98 -5.65 -17.71
N SER A 61 -32.22 -4.44 -18.21
CA SER A 61 -33.39 -4.18 -19.05
C SER A 61 -33.37 -4.95 -20.37
N GLU A 62 -32.21 -5.18 -20.98
CA GLU A 62 -32.05 -5.93 -22.22
C GLU A 62 -32.19 -7.44 -21.98
N TYR A 63 -31.69 -7.92 -20.84
CA TYR A 63 -31.93 -9.28 -20.37
C TYR A 63 -33.43 -9.51 -20.12
N ILE A 64 -34.12 -8.53 -19.51
CA ILE A 64 -35.57 -8.52 -19.30
C ILE A 64 -36.33 -8.48 -20.63
N LEU A 65 -35.90 -7.67 -21.60
CA LEU A 65 -36.55 -7.54 -22.91
C LEU A 65 -36.35 -8.77 -23.79
N SER A 66 -35.36 -9.62 -23.50
CA SER A 66 -35.09 -10.87 -24.22
C SER A 66 -36.04 -12.03 -23.85
N ILE A 67 -36.93 -11.80 -22.88
CA ILE A 67 -37.94 -12.75 -22.42
C ILE A 67 -39.12 -12.77 -23.42
N PRO A 68 -39.38 -13.88 -24.16
CA PRO A 68 -40.45 -13.95 -25.13
C PRO A 68 -41.84 -14.02 -24.45
N THR A 69 -42.81 -13.24 -24.94
CA THR A 69 -44.21 -13.29 -24.46
C THR A 69 -45.07 -14.21 -25.33
N THR A 70 -45.47 -15.39 -24.84
CA THR A 70 -46.49 -16.25 -25.50
C THR A 70 -47.45 -16.87 -24.47
N LYS A 71 -48.47 -17.67 -24.85
CA LYS A 71 -49.61 -18.02 -23.96
C LYS A 71 -49.74 -19.55 -23.75
N GLN A 72 -49.76 -20.06 -22.51
CA GLN A 72 -50.66 -21.12 -21.95
C GLN A 72 -50.40 -21.41 -20.43
N LYS A 73 -51.15 -22.34 -19.81
CA LYS A 73 -51.15 -22.77 -18.37
C LYS A 73 -50.90 -24.30 -18.28
N GLU A 74 -50.56 -24.99 -17.19
CA GLU A 74 -50.51 -24.81 -15.72
C GLU A 74 -49.36 -25.71 -15.17
N ASP A 75 -48.88 -25.48 -13.94
CA ASP A 75 -47.71 -26.09 -13.26
C ASP A 75 -46.38 -26.00 -14.02
N ALA A 76 -45.57 -25.00 -13.65
CA ALA A 76 -44.26 -24.79 -14.25
C ALA A 76 -43.22 -25.80 -13.70
N GLU A 77 -42.82 -26.76 -14.54
CA GLU A 77 -41.67 -27.63 -14.30
C GLU A 77 -40.36 -26.86 -14.54
N PHE A 78 -39.18 -27.46 -14.33
CA PHE A 78 -37.94 -26.81 -14.74
C PHE A 78 -37.67 -27.06 -16.23
N SER A 79 -37.11 -26.08 -16.93
CA SER A 79 -36.63 -26.27 -18.29
C SER A 79 -35.51 -27.31 -18.30
N ILE A 80 -35.27 -27.99 -19.43
CA ILE A 80 -34.13 -28.91 -19.59
C ILE A 80 -32.81 -28.18 -19.30
N GLU A 81 -32.71 -26.91 -19.68
CA GLU A 81 -31.55 -26.06 -19.40
C GLU A 81 -31.39 -25.81 -17.89
N LEU A 82 -32.47 -25.44 -17.19
CA LEU A 82 -32.44 -25.20 -15.76
C LEU A 82 -32.19 -26.49 -14.97
N ASP A 83 -32.76 -27.61 -15.39
CA ASP A 83 -32.48 -28.93 -14.80
C ASP A 83 -31.01 -29.32 -14.97
N ASP A 84 -30.40 -29.06 -16.14
CA ASP A 84 -28.97 -29.29 -16.34
C ASP A 84 -28.13 -28.38 -15.43
N ILE A 85 -28.50 -27.11 -15.31
CA ILE A 85 -27.85 -26.14 -14.39
C ILE A 85 -28.01 -26.58 -12.93
N LEU A 86 -29.19 -27.05 -12.51
CA LEU A 86 -29.41 -27.53 -11.15
C LEU A 86 -28.64 -28.83 -10.88
N SER A 87 -28.57 -29.73 -11.86
CA SER A 87 -27.80 -30.96 -11.75
C SER A 87 -26.29 -30.71 -11.64
N THR A 88 -25.77 -29.74 -12.40
CA THR A 88 -24.37 -29.31 -12.31
C THR A 88 -24.09 -28.54 -11.03
N THR A 89 -25.08 -27.80 -10.51
CA THR A 89 -25.01 -27.14 -9.21
C THR A 89 -24.95 -28.15 -8.07
N LEU A 90 -25.73 -29.24 -8.11
CA LEU A 90 -25.64 -30.35 -7.14
C LEU A 90 -24.24 -30.96 -7.11
N LYS A 91 -23.66 -31.24 -8.28
CA LYS A 91 -22.26 -31.71 -8.37
C LYS A 91 -21.28 -30.70 -7.76
N TYR A 92 -21.55 -29.40 -7.92
CA TYR A 92 -20.71 -28.35 -7.36
C TYR A 92 -20.87 -28.22 -5.83
N LEU A 93 -22.06 -28.45 -5.28
CA LEU A 93 -22.33 -28.51 -3.85
C LEU A 93 -21.52 -29.63 -3.16
N ASP A 94 -21.51 -30.81 -3.77
CA ASP A 94 -20.71 -31.95 -3.28
C ASP A 94 -19.22 -31.60 -3.21
N LEU A 95 -18.72 -30.84 -4.19
CA LEU A 95 -17.31 -30.42 -4.24
C LEU A 95 -16.93 -29.41 -3.16
N ILE A 96 -17.85 -28.51 -2.78
CA ILE A 96 -17.60 -27.46 -1.79
C ILE A 96 -18.07 -27.83 -0.37
N GLY A 97 -18.68 -29.01 -0.20
CA GLY A 97 -19.19 -29.49 1.09
C GLY A 97 -20.42 -28.74 1.59
N ALA A 98 -21.21 -28.16 0.69
CA ALA A 98 -22.45 -27.47 1.01
C ALA A 98 -23.67 -28.39 0.83
N VAL A 99 -24.69 -28.22 1.68
CA VAL A 99 -25.86 -29.12 1.74
C VAL A 99 -27.07 -28.57 0.99
N GLU A 100 -27.13 -27.24 0.80
CA GLU A 100 -28.27 -26.53 0.24
C GLU A 100 -27.82 -25.63 -0.92
N ILE A 101 -28.63 -25.55 -1.97
CA ILE A 101 -28.46 -24.62 -3.09
C ILE A 101 -28.89 -23.23 -2.62
N THR A 102 -27.93 -22.30 -2.55
CA THR A 102 -28.21 -20.87 -2.31
C THR A 102 -28.21 -20.11 -3.64
N ALA A 103 -28.76 -18.90 -3.62
CA ALA A 103 -28.76 -17.99 -4.78
C ALA A 103 -27.35 -17.72 -5.32
N GLU A 104 -26.36 -17.55 -4.43
CA GLU A 104 -24.97 -17.32 -4.82
C GLU A 104 -24.37 -18.52 -5.54
N ILE A 105 -24.56 -19.73 -5.02
CA ILE A 105 -23.97 -20.96 -5.60
C ILE A 105 -24.56 -21.22 -6.98
N LEU A 106 -25.89 -21.12 -7.10
CA LEU A 106 -26.58 -21.31 -8.37
C LEU A 106 -26.08 -20.29 -9.39
N LEU A 107 -25.97 -19.03 -9.00
CA LEU A 107 -25.54 -17.98 -9.91
C LEU A 107 -24.05 -18.09 -10.29
N ILE A 108 -23.18 -18.49 -9.37
CA ILE A 108 -21.77 -18.82 -9.68
C ILE A 108 -21.74 -19.92 -10.75
N ASN A 109 -22.60 -20.94 -10.65
CA ASN A 109 -22.65 -22.01 -11.64
C ASN A 109 -23.18 -21.53 -13.00
N ILE A 110 -24.20 -20.68 -13.02
CA ILE A 110 -24.72 -20.05 -14.24
C ILE A 110 -23.64 -19.18 -14.92
N LEU A 111 -22.94 -18.36 -14.14
CA LEU A 111 -21.88 -17.46 -14.64
C LEU A 111 -20.62 -18.21 -15.12
N LYS A 112 -20.43 -19.47 -14.72
CA LYS A 112 -19.38 -20.35 -15.29
C LYS A 112 -19.71 -20.82 -16.69
N ASN A 113 -20.99 -20.86 -17.07
CA ASN A 113 -21.39 -21.25 -18.41
C ASN A 113 -21.27 -20.03 -19.34
N GLU A 114 -20.18 -19.95 -20.10
CA GLU A 114 -19.92 -18.86 -21.06
C GLU A 114 -20.97 -18.78 -22.18
N LYS A 115 -21.73 -19.86 -22.42
CA LYS A 115 -22.81 -19.87 -23.41
C LYS A 115 -24.10 -19.28 -22.86
N HIS A 116 -24.24 -19.14 -21.55
CA HIS A 116 -25.44 -18.61 -20.95
C HIS A 116 -25.55 -17.10 -21.22
N LEU A 117 -26.76 -16.63 -21.53
CA LEU A 117 -27.02 -15.27 -21.99
C LEU A 117 -26.47 -14.20 -21.03
N ILE A 118 -26.68 -14.35 -19.72
CA ILE A 118 -26.18 -13.38 -18.73
C ILE A 118 -24.64 -13.33 -18.70
N SER A 119 -23.98 -14.47 -18.93
CA SER A 119 -22.51 -14.56 -18.97
C SER A 119 -21.97 -13.83 -20.20
N GLN A 120 -22.61 -14.02 -21.36
CA GLN A 120 -22.25 -13.32 -22.61
C GLN A 120 -22.45 -11.80 -22.49
N MET A 121 -23.58 -11.37 -21.93
CA MET A 121 -23.87 -9.95 -21.72
C MET A 121 -22.88 -9.29 -20.77
N LEU A 122 -22.53 -9.96 -19.65
CA LEU A 122 -21.56 -9.45 -18.68
C LEU A 122 -20.10 -9.52 -19.16
N ASN A 123 -19.78 -10.43 -20.08
CA ASN A 123 -18.43 -10.55 -20.65
C ASN A 123 -18.15 -9.45 -21.68
N ASN A 124 -19.18 -9.01 -22.41
CA ASN A 124 -19.07 -7.96 -23.43
C ASN A 124 -18.88 -6.54 -22.83
N GLU A 125 -19.13 -6.36 -21.53
CA GLU A 125 -18.90 -5.08 -20.85
C GLU A 125 -17.73 -5.15 -19.86
N LYS A 126 -16.63 -4.43 -20.16
CA LYS A 126 -15.55 -3.99 -19.25
C LYS A 126 -15.24 -4.93 -18.06
N ASN A 127 -15.09 -6.24 -18.30
CA ASN A 127 -14.77 -7.26 -17.30
C ASN A 127 -15.76 -7.39 -16.11
N GLN A 128 -17.02 -6.99 -16.28
CA GLN A 128 -18.03 -7.04 -15.21
C GLN A 128 -18.36 -8.46 -14.75
N LEU A 129 -18.25 -9.47 -15.63
CA LEU A 129 -18.41 -10.89 -15.30
C LEU A 129 -17.41 -11.35 -14.22
N GLY A 130 -16.15 -10.95 -14.35
CA GLY A 130 -15.09 -11.34 -13.42
C GLY A 130 -15.26 -10.72 -12.04
N VAL A 131 -15.63 -9.45 -11.98
CA VAL A 131 -15.87 -8.71 -10.73
C VAL A 131 -17.08 -9.29 -9.99
N LEU A 132 -18.16 -9.64 -10.71
CA LEU A 132 -19.37 -10.17 -10.10
C LEU A 132 -19.13 -11.55 -9.49
N ARG A 133 -18.45 -12.40 -10.25
CA ARG A 133 -18.09 -13.74 -9.78
C ARG A 133 -17.19 -13.68 -8.55
N PHE A 134 -16.25 -12.74 -8.52
CA PHE A 134 -15.37 -12.53 -7.36
C PHE A 134 -16.16 -12.12 -6.11
N ASP A 135 -17.10 -11.18 -6.22
CA ASP A 135 -17.89 -10.73 -5.06
C ASP A 135 -18.81 -11.83 -4.52
N LEU A 136 -19.41 -12.64 -5.42
CA LEU A 136 -20.22 -13.80 -5.05
C LEU A 136 -19.39 -14.87 -4.34
N GLU A 137 -18.24 -15.24 -4.89
CA GLU A 137 -17.33 -16.22 -4.29
C GLU A 137 -16.82 -15.71 -2.94
N ARG A 138 -16.42 -14.43 -2.85
CA ARG A 138 -15.98 -13.82 -1.60
C ARG A 138 -17.07 -13.84 -0.54
N LYS A 139 -18.31 -13.44 -0.85
CA LYS A 139 -19.42 -13.44 0.12
C LYS A 139 -19.70 -14.86 0.61
N PHE A 140 -19.71 -15.84 -0.29
CA PHE A 140 -19.97 -17.23 0.04
C PHE A 140 -18.88 -17.84 0.94
N PHE A 141 -17.61 -17.61 0.62
CA PHE A 141 -16.48 -18.17 1.38
C PHE A 141 -16.10 -17.35 2.63
N LYS A 142 -16.67 -16.16 2.83
CA LYS A 142 -16.42 -15.31 4.01
C LYS A 142 -17.20 -15.84 5.20
N GLY A 143 -16.61 -16.79 5.93
CA GLY A 143 -17.15 -17.31 7.19
C GLY A 143 -17.09 -18.84 7.32
N GLN A 144 -16.82 -19.57 6.24
CA GLN A 144 -16.66 -21.02 6.28
C GLN A 144 -15.19 -21.38 6.49
N ARG A 145 -14.88 -22.09 7.58
CA ARG A 145 -13.60 -22.79 7.72
C ARG A 145 -13.60 -23.90 6.69
N ILE A 146 -12.83 -23.71 5.61
CA ILE A 146 -12.55 -24.79 4.65
C ILE A 146 -11.87 -25.91 5.43
N SER A 147 -12.63 -26.96 5.72
CA SER A 147 -12.11 -28.16 6.37
C SER A 147 -11.08 -28.79 5.43
N LYS A 148 -9.90 -29.10 5.99
CA LYS A 148 -8.73 -29.64 5.29
C LYS A 148 -9.11 -30.67 4.22
N GLY A 149 -8.80 -30.38 2.96
CA GLY A 149 -8.65 -31.42 1.92
C GLY A 149 -9.52 -31.33 0.66
N HIS A 150 -10.43 -30.36 0.51
CA HIS A 150 -11.21 -30.24 -0.73
C HIS A 150 -10.57 -29.29 -1.75
N LEU A 151 -10.50 -29.72 -3.01
CA LEU A 151 -9.84 -29.02 -4.12
C LEU A 151 -10.40 -27.60 -4.30
N LEU A 152 -9.49 -26.64 -4.47
CA LEU A 152 -9.84 -25.29 -4.91
C LEU A 152 -10.62 -25.38 -6.25
N PRO A 153 -11.77 -24.70 -6.39
CA PRO A 153 -12.59 -24.77 -7.60
C PRO A 153 -11.88 -24.14 -8.81
N PRO A 154 -12.20 -24.51 -10.07
CA PRO A 154 -11.52 -24.05 -11.30
C PRO A 154 -11.40 -22.52 -11.49
N SER A 155 -12.17 -21.71 -10.75
CA SER A 155 -11.95 -20.26 -10.62
C SER A 155 -10.53 -19.93 -10.16
N SER A 156 -9.90 -20.81 -9.37
CA SER A 156 -8.52 -20.65 -8.93
C SER A 156 -7.51 -20.85 -10.06
N GLN A 157 -7.83 -21.59 -11.13
CA GLN A 157 -6.94 -21.65 -12.31
C GLN A 157 -6.99 -20.35 -13.11
N TYR A 158 -8.17 -19.73 -13.27
CA TYR A 158 -8.30 -18.40 -13.86
C TYR A 158 -7.69 -17.31 -12.95
N MET A 159 -7.77 -17.44 -11.62
CA MET A 159 -7.04 -16.57 -10.69
C MET A 159 -5.54 -16.84 -10.70
N ILE A 160 -5.08 -18.08 -10.87
CA ILE A 160 -3.67 -18.40 -11.05
C ILE A 160 -3.21 -17.84 -12.39
N GLU A 161 -3.97 -17.94 -13.48
CA GLU A 161 -3.64 -17.36 -14.79
C GLU A 161 -3.72 -15.83 -14.80
N GLN A 162 -4.68 -15.20 -14.12
CA GLN A 162 -4.75 -13.74 -13.98
C GLN A 162 -3.70 -13.21 -13.02
N GLN A 163 -3.42 -13.87 -11.90
CA GLN A 163 -2.28 -13.53 -11.05
C GLN A 163 -0.96 -13.81 -11.75
N LYS A 164 -0.88 -14.81 -12.61
CA LYS A 164 0.30 -15.12 -13.43
C LYS A 164 0.43 -14.13 -14.58
N MET A 165 -0.65 -13.68 -15.22
CA MET A 165 -0.68 -12.61 -16.22
C MET A 165 -0.40 -11.24 -15.61
N LEU A 166 -0.94 -10.93 -14.42
CA LEU A 166 -0.61 -9.73 -13.66
C LEU A 166 0.84 -9.78 -13.16
N LYS A 167 1.32 -10.92 -12.64
CA LYS A 167 2.73 -11.12 -12.31
C LYS A 167 3.65 -11.10 -13.53
N GLU A 168 3.17 -11.51 -14.70
CA GLU A 168 3.90 -11.43 -15.98
C GLU A 168 3.92 -9.99 -16.50
N LYS A 169 2.82 -9.23 -16.33
CA LYS A 169 2.72 -7.80 -16.65
C LYS A 169 3.46 -6.90 -15.65
N THR A 170 3.59 -7.31 -14.39
CA THR A 170 4.33 -6.61 -13.33
C THR A 170 5.66 -7.29 -13.01
N LYS A 171 6.24 -8.05 -13.95
CA LYS A 171 7.39 -8.92 -13.68
C LYS A 171 8.59 -8.11 -13.20
N THR A 172 8.84 -6.98 -13.85
CA THR A 172 9.99 -6.12 -13.56
C THR A 172 9.74 -5.31 -12.29
N LEU A 173 8.51 -4.83 -12.09
CA LEU A 173 8.10 -4.12 -10.87
C LEU A 173 8.14 -5.02 -9.63
N ASN A 174 7.84 -6.32 -9.77
CA ASN A 174 7.94 -7.28 -8.68
C ASN A 174 9.40 -7.69 -8.40
N GLU A 175 10.26 -7.67 -9.41
CA GLU A 175 11.68 -8.00 -9.27
C GLU A 175 12.45 -6.86 -8.59
N PHE A 176 12.18 -5.62 -8.96
CA PHE A 176 12.91 -4.44 -8.49
C PHE A 176 12.13 -3.58 -7.48
N GLY A 177 10.90 -3.94 -7.17
CA GLY A 177 10.03 -3.15 -6.29
C GLY A 177 9.37 -3.98 -5.20
N ILE A 178 8.87 -3.27 -4.19
CA ILE A 178 8.13 -3.79 -3.05
C ILE A 178 6.72 -3.19 -3.11
N ASN A 179 5.70 -4.05 -3.16
CA ASN A 179 4.32 -3.60 -3.21
C ASN A 179 3.84 -3.18 -1.81
N LEU A 180 3.82 -1.87 -1.54
CA LEU A 180 3.36 -1.32 -0.27
C LEU A 180 1.86 -1.53 -0.06
N SER A 181 1.05 -1.52 -1.13
CA SER A 181 -0.38 -1.82 -1.02
C SER A 181 -0.62 -3.27 -0.60
N GLU A 182 0.22 -4.22 -1.03
CA GLU A 182 0.16 -5.61 -0.57
C GLU A 182 0.55 -5.72 0.91
N LEU A 183 1.62 -5.03 1.34
CA LEU A 183 2.02 -4.99 2.75
C LEU A 183 0.92 -4.37 3.64
N ALA A 184 0.24 -3.32 3.17
CA ALA A 184 -0.91 -2.73 3.84
C ALA A 184 -2.03 -3.75 4.03
N SER A 185 -2.35 -4.53 2.99
CA SER A 185 -3.40 -5.56 3.06
C SER A 185 -3.12 -6.66 4.08
N LYS A 186 -1.83 -6.94 4.34
CA LYS A 186 -1.35 -7.91 5.33
C LYS A 186 -1.19 -7.31 6.73
N SER A 187 -1.58 -6.05 6.92
CA SER A 187 -1.39 -5.30 8.18
C SER A 187 0.08 -5.22 8.62
N LEU A 188 1.00 -5.23 7.66
CA LEU A 188 2.45 -5.15 7.92
C LEU A 188 2.97 -3.70 7.91
N LEU A 189 2.17 -2.74 7.46
CA LEU A 189 2.53 -1.32 7.50
C LEU A 189 1.98 -0.62 8.75
N SER A 190 2.87 0.16 9.37
CA SER A 190 2.55 1.03 10.50
C SER A 190 1.94 2.35 10.02
N LYS A 191 1.05 2.94 10.83
CA LYS A 191 0.51 4.26 10.55
C LYS A 191 1.48 5.32 11.07
N ALA A 192 1.82 6.31 10.26
CA ALA A 192 2.64 7.44 10.71
C ALA A 192 1.82 8.29 11.70
N PHE A 193 2.38 8.56 12.87
CA PHE A 193 1.71 9.35 13.91
C PHE A 193 1.77 10.85 13.57
N ASN A 194 0.64 11.54 13.67
CA ASN A 194 0.50 13.00 13.46
C ASN A 194 1.04 13.52 12.10
N ARG A 195 0.93 12.73 11.03
CA ARG A 195 1.34 13.11 9.66
C ARG A 195 0.18 13.17 8.66
N ASP A 196 -1.05 13.31 9.16
CA ASP A 196 -2.26 13.27 8.32
C ASP A 196 -2.29 14.42 7.29
N LYS A 197 -1.73 15.60 7.61
CA LYS A 197 -1.67 16.75 6.69
C LYS A 197 -0.79 16.45 5.48
N GLU A 198 0.36 15.82 5.68
CA GLU A 198 1.28 15.44 4.63
C GLU A 198 0.68 14.31 3.76
N ILE A 199 0.04 13.32 4.38
CA ILE A 199 -0.66 12.23 3.70
C ILE A 199 -1.81 12.78 2.83
N GLU A 200 -2.62 13.69 3.38
CA GLU A 200 -3.69 14.36 2.62
C GLU A 200 -3.11 15.19 1.48
N ARG A 201 -2.00 15.88 1.71
CA ARG A 201 -1.32 16.68 0.69
C ARG A 201 -0.82 15.81 -0.47
N ILE A 202 -0.26 14.64 -0.20
CA ILE A 202 0.13 13.64 -1.22
C ILE A 202 -1.08 13.28 -2.07
N ASN A 203 -2.21 12.91 -1.44
CA ASN A 203 -3.45 12.53 -2.11
C ASN A 203 -3.95 13.65 -3.05
N LEU A 204 -3.98 14.89 -2.55
CA LEU A 204 -4.42 16.06 -3.31
C LEU A 204 -3.52 16.34 -4.52
N ILE A 205 -2.20 16.20 -4.37
CA ILE A 205 -1.26 16.42 -5.47
C ILE A 205 -1.45 15.36 -6.57
N LEU A 206 -1.56 14.07 -6.20
CA LEU A 206 -1.73 12.96 -7.15
C LEU A 206 -3.03 13.02 -7.98
N LYS A 207 -4.00 13.84 -7.55
CA LYS A 207 -5.27 14.11 -8.24
C LYS A 207 -5.23 15.33 -9.17
N ARG A 208 -4.14 16.11 -9.18
CA ARG A 208 -4.02 17.29 -10.05
C ARG A 208 -3.83 16.89 -11.51
N LYS A 209 -4.24 17.78 -12.43
CA LYS A 209 -3.99 17.65 -13.87
C LYS A 209 -2.54 17.96 -14.25
N SER A 210 -1.89 18.84 -13.51
CA SER A 210 -0.48 19.24 -13.71
C SER A 210 0.23 19.30 -12.35
N LYS A 211 1.57 19.15 -12.35
CA LYS A 211 2.38 19.02 -11.14
C LYS A 211 1.80 17.97 -10.18
N ASN A 212 1.50 16.80 -10.73
CA ASN A 212 0.80 15.71 -10.07
C ASN A 212 1.74 14.68 -9.41
N ASN A 213 3.04 14.94 -9.38
CA ASN A 213 4.03 14.08 -8.77
C ASN A 213 4.54 14.74 -7.47
N PRO A 214 4.11 14.28 -6.28
CA PRO A 214 4.63 14.82 -5.02
C PRO A 214 6.10 14.45 -4.81
N ILE A 215 6.87 15.37 -4.23
CA ILE A 215 8.23 15.11 -3.73
C ILE A 215 8.32 15.53 -2.27
N LEU A 216 8.68 14.59 -1.40
CA LEU A 216 8.89 14.81 0.03
C LEU A 216 10.32 15.31 0.24
N VAL A 217 10.45 16.53 0.76
CA VAL A 217 11.75 17.19 0.99
C VAL A 217 11.89 17.47 2.48
N GLY A 218 12.94 16.94 3.09
CA GLY A 218 13.22 17.13 4.51
C GLY A 218 14.53 16.46 4.92
N GLU A 219 15.02 16.73 6.11
CA GLU A 219 16.29 16.15 6.58
C GLU A 219 16.26 14.61 6.66
N PRO A 220 17.41 13.92 6.66
CA PRO A 220 17.47 12.50 6.97
C PRO A 220 16.85 12.20 8.34
N GLY A 221 16.12 11.09 8.45
CA GLY A 221 15.55 10.64 9.72
C GLY A 221 14.20 11.25 10.13
N VAL A 222 13.64 12.20 9.37
CA VAL A 222 12.32 12.82 9.70
C VAL A 222 11.09 11.94 9.44
N GLY A 223 11.29 10.74 8.85
CA GLY A 223 10.23 9.76 8.59
C GLY A 223 9.55 9.87 7.21
N LYS A 224 10.28 10.31 6.16
CA LYS A 224 9.73 10.44 4.79
C LYS A 224 9.13 9.13 4.27
N THR A 225 9.84 8.02 4.41
CA THR A 225 9.40 6.67 4.00
C THR A 225 8.14 6.25 4.77
N ALA A 226 8.11 6.49 6.09
CA ALA A 226 6.95 6.17 6.94
C ALA A 226 5.68 6.94 6.53
N ILE A 227 5.80 8.18 6.03
CA ILE A 227 4.66 8.94 5.49
C ILE A 227 4.08 8.24 4.24
N VAL A 228 4.93 7.71 3.36
CA VAL A 228 4.48 7.00 2.14
C VAL A 228 3.85 5.65 2.48
N GLU A 229 4.42 4.91 3.43
CA GLU A 229 3.81 3.67 3.93
C GLU A 229 2.44 3.93 4.56
N SER A 230 2.32 4.99 5.36
CA SER A 230 1.06 5.40 5.95
C SER A 230 0.05 5.85 4.89
N PHE A 231 0.51 6.49 3.82
CA PHE A 231 -0.33 6.82 2.66
C PHE A 231 -0.81 5.55 1.93
N ALA A 232 0.05 4.54 1.72
CA ALA A 232 -0.33 3.25 1.15
C ALA A 232 -1.40 2.54 1.98
N LYS A 233 -1.22 2.54 3.31
CA LYS A 233 -2.21 2.02 4.26
C LYS A 233 -3.56 2.74 4.17
N THR A 234 -3.52 4.08 4.14
CA THR A 234 -4.73 4.90 4.02
C THR A 234 -5.47 4.65 2.69
N MET A 235 -4.73 4.52 1.58
CA MET A 235 -5.32 4.18 0.28
C MET A 235 -6.00 2.81 0.31
N PHE A 236 -5.36 1.81 0.93
CA PHE A 236 -5.96 0.49 1.10
C PHE A 236 -7.24 0.53 1.95
N GLU A 237 -7.22 1.22 3.09
CA GLU A 237 -8.37 1.32 4.01
C GLU A 237 -9.56 2.07 3.37
N THR A 238 -9.30 3.05 2.49
CA THR A 238 -10.33 3.79 1.76
C THR A 238 -10.88 3.04 0.54
N GLY A 239 -10.35 1.86 0.21
CA GLY A 239 -10.79 1.07 -0.94
C GLY A 239 -10.31 1.63 -2.29
N SER A 240 -9.17 2.31 -2.30
CA SER A 240 -8.56 2.83 -3.53
C SER A 240 -8.00 1.69 -4.39
N ASP A 241 -8.23 1.76 -5.70
CA ASP A 241 -7.66 0.81 -6.68
C ASP A 241 -6.18 1.07 -6.98
N TYR A 242 -5.57 2.09 -6.35
CA TYR A 242 -4.18 2.44 -6.60
C TYR A 242 -3.20 1.50 -5.89
N GLN A 243 -2.22 0.98 -6.65
CA GLN A 243 -1.11 0.20 -6.12
C GLN A 243 0.12 1.08 -5.96
N ILE A 244 0.70 1.09 -4.75
CA ILE A 244 1.94 1.83 -4.46
C ILE A 244 3.10 0.84 -4.45
N ILE A 245 4.06 1.06 -5.34
CA ILE A 245 5.23 0.20 -5.50
C ILE A 245 6.47 1.00 -5.15
N SER A 246 7.14 0.61 -4.08
CA SER A 246 8.43 1.19 -3.68
C SER A 246 9.56 0.58 -4.50
N LEU A 247 10.34 1.39 -5.17
CA LEU A 247 11.52 0.94 -5.91
C LEU A 247 12.67 0.63 -4.96
N ASN A 248 13.32 -0.51 -5.12
CA ASN A 248 14.52 -0.85 -4.35
C ASN A 248 15.76 -0.51 -5.18
N MET A 249 16.44 0.57 -4.79
CA MET A 249 17.66 1.01 -5.48
C MET A 249 18.80 -0.01 -5.37
N GLY A 250 18.88 -0.76 -4.28
CA GLY A 250 19.90 -1.78 -4.07
C GLY A 250 19.77 -2.96 -5.04
N THR A 251 18.55 -3.40 -5.37
CA THR A 251 18.36 -4.49 -6.35
C THR A 251 18.54 -4.00 -7.79
N LEU A 252 18.20 -2.75 -8.08
CA LEU A 252 18.46 -2.14 -9.38
C LEU A 252 19.95 -2.00 -9.68
N LEU A 253 20.73 -1.52 -8.70
CA LEU A 253 22.19 -1.35 -8.79
C LEU A 253 22.94 -2.68 -8.59
N GLY A 254 22.33 -3.64 -7.89
CA GLY A 254 22.90 -4.96 -7.62
C GLY A 254 23.13 -5.76 -8.89
N ASN A 255 24.29 -6.42 -8.97
CA ASN A 255 24.71 -7.28 -10.09
C ASN A 255 24.84 -6.60 -11.46
N THR A 256 24.81 -5.26 -11.57
CA THR A 256 25.13 -4.59 -12.83
C THR A 256 26.64 -4.31 -12.90
N LYS A 257 27.33 -4.90 -13.87
CA LYS A 257 28.74 -4.57 -14.14
C LYS A 257 28.89 -3.29 -14.97
N TYR A 258 27.79 -2.87 -15.63
CA TYR A 258 27.79 -1.78 -16.60
C TYR A 258 26.59 -0.84 -16.38
N ARG A 259 26.84 0.47 -16.45
CA ARG A 259 25.83 1.54 -16.32
C ARG A 259 24.60 1.33 -17.22
N GLY A 260 24.81 0.86 -18.45
CA GLY A 260 23.72 0.64 -19.41
C GLY A 260 22.68 -0.37 -18.94
N GLU A 261 23.07 -1.38 -18.16
CA GLU A 261 22.14 -2.40 -17.65
C GLU A 261 21.15 -1.82 -16.63
N PHE A 262 21.61 -0.90 -15.79
CA PHE A 262 20.73 -0.19 -14.87
C PHE A 262 19.77 0.74 -15.61
N GLU A 263 20.25 1.51 -16.59
CA GLU A 263 19.41 2.39 -17.38
C GLU A 263 18.33 1.58 -18.13
N GLU A 264 18.69 0.40 -18.65
CA GLU A 264 17.75 -0.54 -19.25
C GLU A 264 16.72 -1.07 -18.24
N ARG A 265 17.15 -1.50 -17.04
CA ARG A 265 16.25 -1.96 -15.97
C ARG A 265 15.29 -0.86 -15.52
N LEU A 266 15.79 0.35 -15.30
CA LEU A 266 14.97 1.49 -14.90
C LEU A 266 13.98 1.90 -16.01
N THR A 267 14.42 1.86 -17.26
CA THR A 267 13.53 2.09 -18.41
C THR A 267 12.41 1.06 -18.44
N LYS A 268 12.71 -0.22 -18.21
CA LYS A 268 11.70 -1.29 -18.11
C LYS A 268 10.73 -1.03 -16.96
N VAL A 269 11.21 -0.75 -15.74
CA VAL A 269 10.38 -0.39 -14.58
C VAL A 269 9.41 0.74 -14.91
N ILE A 270 9.93 1.84 -15.47
CA ILE A 270 9.12 3.02 -15.80
C ILE A 270 8.09 2.70 -16.88
N SER A 271 8.48 1.95 -17.92
CA SER A 271 7.58 1.55 -19.00
C SER A 271 6.44 0.67 -18.48
N GLU A 272 6.76 -0.28 -17.59
CA GLU A 272 5.81 -1.19 -16.96
C GLU A 272 4.84 -0.42 -16.06
N ALA A 273 5.36 0.45 -15.18
CA ALA A 273 4.56 1.32 -14.31
C ALA A 273 3.63 2.26 -15.07
N SER A 274 4.03 2.70 -16.27
CA SER A 274 3.20 3.56 -17.12
C SER A 274 2.14 2.78 -17.88
N SER A 275 2.36 1.49 -18.16
CA SER A 275 1.43 0.65 -18.92
C SER A 275 0.24 0.17 -18.07
N ILE A 276 0.37 0.21 -16.75
CA ILE A 276 -0.64 -0.27 -15.80
C ILE A 276 -1.39 0.93 -15.23
N GLN A 277 -2.71 0.91 -15.38
CA GLN A 277 -3.57 1.92 -14.76
C GLN A 277 -3.50 1.80 -13.23
N ASN A 278 -3.55 2.94 -12.55
CA ASN A 278 -3.58 3.04 -11.09
C ASN A 278 -2.30 2.56 -10.37
N VAL A 279 -1.13 2.54 -11.02
CA VAL A 279 0.15 2.36 -10.32
C VAL A 279 0.74 3.71 -9.92
N ILE A 280 1.23 3.80 -8.67
CA ILE A 280 2.04 4.90 -8.16
C ILE A 280 3.41 4.33 -7.81
N LEU A 281 4.44 4.83 -8.49
CA LEU A 281 5.82 4.47 -8.19
C LEU A 281 6.34 5.34 -7.04
N PHE A 282 6.89 4.74 -6.01
CA PHE A 282 7.63 5.45 -4.97
C PHE A 282 9.13 5.22 -5.17
N ILE A 283 9.90 6.31 -5.23
CA ILE A 283 11.36 6.26 -5.31
C ILE A 283 11.91 7.03 -4.10
N ASP A 284 12.46 6.28 -3.15
CA ASP A 284 13.25 6.88 -2.08
C ASP A 284 14.59 7.36 -2.64
N GLU A 285 15.12 8.44 -2.06
CA GLU A 285 16.37 9.06 -2.49
C GLU A 285 16.43 9.31 -4.01
N ILE A 286 15.37 9.89 -4.57
CA ILE A 286 15.21 10.07 -6.03
C ILE A 286 16.35 10.88 -6.68
N HIS A 287 17.08 11.67 -5.88
CA HIS A 287 18.28 12.37 -6.33
C HIS A 287 19.38 11.42 -6.79
N MET A 288 19.44 10.17 -6.33
CA MET A 288 20.41 9.18 -6.79
C MET A 288 20.28 8.89 -8.29
N ILE A 289 19.08 9.05 -8.85
CA ILE A 289 18.78 8.77 -10.27
C ILE A 289 18.97 10.03 -11.13
N VAL A 290 18.82 11.21 -10.54
CA VAL A 290 18.76 12.50 -11.25
C VAL A 290 20.04 13.34 -11.12
N GLY A 291 20.72 13.25 -9.97
CA GLY A 291 21.79 14.16 -9.55
C GLY A 291 23.20 13.60 -9.64
N ALA A 292 23.33 12.40 -10.17
CA ALA A 292 24.59 11.66 -10.20
C ALA A 292 25.58 12.17 -11.28
N GLY A 293 25.42 13.40 -11.79
CA GLY A 293 26.12 13.88 -13.00
C GLY A 293 27.45 14.61 -12.79
N ASP A 294 27.81 15.01 -11.57
CA ASP A 294 28.90 16.01 -11.38
C ASP A 294 30.26 15.46 -10.93
N ASN A 295 30.41 14.15 -10.66
CA ASN A 295 31.73 13.55 -10.35
C ASN A 295 31.88 12.16 -10.99
N GLU A 296 33.09 11.91 -11.51
CA GLU A 296 33.55 10.71 -12.24
C GLU A 296 33.00 9.39 -11.69
N GLY A 297 31.90 8.88 -12.28
CA GLY A 297 31.42 7.51 -12.04
C GLY A 297 29.92 7.36 -11.72
N ASN A 298 29.18 8.46 -11.57
CA ASN A 298 27.78 8.41 -11.16
C ASN A 298 26.80 8.46 -12.37
N MET A 299 25.66 7.79 -12.22
CA MET A 299 24.71 7.45 -13.29
C MET A 299 23.56 8.46 -13.40
N ASP A 300 23.58 9.34 -14.40
CA ASP A 300 22.47 10.27 -14.68
C ASP A 300 21.40 9.60 -15.56
N ALA A 301 20.29 9.22 -14.93
CA ALA A 301 19.11 8.66 -15.55
C ALA A 301 17.93 9.65 -15.57
N SER A 302 18.19 10.96 -15.37
CA SER A 302 17.18 12.00 -15.44
C SER A 302 16.47 12.03 -16.80
N ASN A 303 17.19 11.69 -17.88
CA ASN A 303 16.65 11.60 -19.24
C ASN A 303 15.60 10.50 -19.43
N ILE A 304 15.62 9.47 -18.59
CA ILE A 304 14.63 8.38 -18.60
C ILE A 304 13.36 8.82 -17.84
N LEU A 305 13.52 9.53 -16.72
CA LEU A 305 12.42 10.00 -15.88
C LEU A 305 11.65 11.18 -16.50
N LYS A 306 12.33 12.11 -17.18
CA LYS A 306 11.72 13.33 -17.74
C LYS A 306 10.54 13.06 -18.68
N PRO A 307 10.63 12.17 -19.68
CA PRO A 307 9.50 11.81 -20.53
C PRO A 307 8.36 11.16 -19.75
N ALA A 308 8.67 10.31 -18.76
CA ALA A 308 7.65 9.65 -17.96
C ALA A 308 6.84 10.64 -17.13
N LEU A 309 7.53 11.55 -16.43
CA LEU A 309 6.91 12.62 -15.63
C LEU A 309 6.08 13.62 -16.45
N ALA A 310 6.30 13.68 -17.76
CA ALA A 310 5.52 14.53 -18.65
C ALA A 310 4.16 13.93 -19.02
N ARG A 311 4.00 12.61 -18.91
CA ARG A 311 2.75 11.90 -19.22
C ARG A 311 1.81 11.93 -18.01
N SER A 312 0.50 11.94 -18.26
CA SER A 312 -0.52 12.00 -17.21
C SER A 312 -0.88 10.63 -16.62
N ASP A 313 -0.52 9.56 -17.32
CA ASP A 313 -0.75 8.16 -16.93
C ASP A 313 0.29 7.66 -15.91
N PHE A 314 1.48 8.25 -15.89
CA PHE A 314 2.53 7.95 -14.92
C PHE A 314 2.38 8.80 -13.65
N LYS A 315 2.38 8.14 -12.48
CA LYS A 315 2.36 8.79 -11.16
C LYS A 315 3.56 8.36 -10.33
N LEU A 316 4.21 9.33 -9.72
CA LEU A 316 5.40 9.15 -8.90
C LEU A 316 5.27 9.89 -7.58
N ILE A 317 5.68 9.26 -6.48
CA ILE A 317 6.07 9.90 -5.23
C ILE A 317 7.60 9.80 -5.11
N GLY A 318 8.28 10.92 -4.90
CA GLY A 318 9.72 10.93 -4.62
C GLY A 318 10.02 11.38 -3.20
N SER A 319 11.15 10.95 -2.62
CA SER A 319 11.73 11.57 -1.43
C SER A 319 13.20 11.92 -1.64
N THR A 320 13.65 12.99 -0.98
CA THR A 320 15.04 13.45 -1.05
C THR A 320 15.37 14.30 0.18
N THR A 321 16.65 14.55 0.46
CA THR A 321 17.03 15.58 1.43
C THR A 321 16.87 16.99 0.86
N LYS A 322 16.85 17.99 1.75
CA LYS A 322 16.79 19.40 1.34
C LYS A 322 18.01 19.81 0.53
N GLU A 323 19.20 19.44 0.99
CA GLU A 323 20.47 19.74 0.31
C GLU A 323 20.51 19.15 -1.11
N GLU A 324 20.12 17.88 -1.26
CA GLU A 324 20.09 17.21 -2.58
C GLU A 324 19.01 17.78 -3.50
N TYR A 325 17.87 18.16 -2.95
CA TYR A 325 16.81 18.82 -3.72
C TYR A 325 17.31 20.13 -4.33
N GLU A 326 17.94 20.98 -3.53
CA GLU A 326 18.52 22.25 -3.98
C GLU A 326 19.66 22.02 -4.98
N LYS A 327 20.54 21.05 -4.70
CA LYS A 327 21.73 20.78 -5.53
C LYS A 327 21.40 20.18 -6.89
N TYR A 328 20.45 19.25 -6.95
CA TYR A 328 20.23 18.39 -8.13
C TYR A 328 18.86 18.59 -8.80
N MET A 329 17.80 18.84 -8.03
CA MET A 329 16.43 18.91 -8.59
C MET A 329 16.03 20.33 -8.98
N MET A 330 16.36 21.34 -8.16
CA MET A 330 15.99 22.74 -8.40
C MET A 330 16.71 23.36 -9.61
N LYS A 331 17.81 22.78 -10.06
CA LYS A 331 18.52 23.24 -11.25
C LYS A 331 17.84 22.79 -12.56
N ASP A 332 17.01 21.75 -12.51
CA ASP A 332 16.37 21.18 -13.70
C ASP A 332 14.94 21.70 -13.90
N ALA A 333 14.78 22.56 -14.91
CA ALA A 333 13.50 23.17 -15.24
C ALA A 333 12.42 22.15 -15.67
N ALA A 334 12.79 21.00 -16.21
CA ALA A 334 11.83 19.97 -16.61
C ALA A 334 11.23 19.27 -15.39
N LEU A 335 12.06 18.96 -14.38
CA LEU A 335 11.62 18.31 -13.15
C LEU A 335 10.76 19.23 -12.29
N ILE A 336 11.16 20.50 -12.11
CA ILE A 336 10.37 21.50 -11.35
C ILE A 336 8.96 21.70 -11.91
N ARG A 337 8.78 21.54 -13.22
CA ARG A 337 7.47 21.68 -13.87
C ARG A 337 6.52 20.50 -13.59
N ARG A 338 7.04 19.35 -13.13
CA ARG A 338 6.27 18.12 -12.92
C ARG A 338 6.16 17.70 -11.45
N LEU A 339 7.11 18.12 -10.63
CA LEU A 339 7.13 17.84 -9.20
C LEU A 339 6.38 18.92 -8.40
N SER A 340 5.75 18.51 -7.31
CA SER A 340 5.17 19.39 -6.31
C SER A 340 5.78 19.08 -4.95
N VAL A 341 6.49 20.05 -4.38
CA VAL A 341 7.19 19.89 -3.09
C VAL A 341 6.18 19.79 -1.94
N ILE A 342 6.48 18.87 -1.03
CA ILE A 342 5.91 18.77 0.32
C ILE A 342 7.09 18.83 1.28
N GLU A 343 7.21 19.93 2.02
CA GLU A 343 8.25 20.08 3.04
C GLU A 343 7.89 19.24 4.27
N ILE A 344 8.84 18.41 4.71
CA ILE A 344 8.71 17.55 5.88
C ILE A 344 9.64 18.08 6.95
N HIS A 345 9.04 18.63 8.00
CA HIS A 345 9.78 19.16 9.14
C HIS A 345 10.06 18.07 10.19
N GLU A 346 11.16 18.24 10.91
CA GLU A 346 11.45 17.49 12.12
C GLU A 346 10.31 17.69 13.13
N PRO A 347 9.76 16.62 13.73
CA PRO A 347 8.74 16.74 14.76
C PRO A 347 9.32 17.39 16.02
N SER A 348 8.48 18.10 16.76
CA SER A 348 8.86 18.64 18.06
C SER A 348 9.20 17.53 19.08
N THR A 349 9.84 17.89 20.20
CA THR A 349 10.13 16.95 21.28
C THR A 349 8.86 16.32 21.87
N GLU A 350 7.78 17.11 21.96
CA GLU A 350 6.47 16.65 22.44
C GLU A 350 5.83 15.67 21.46
N GLU A 351 5.83 15.99 20.16
CA GLU A 351 5.32 15.08 19.12
C GLU A 351 6.16 13.81 19.05
N THR A 352 7.47 13.91 19.20
CA THR A 352 8.37 12.75 19.21
C THR A 352 8.10 11.85 20.41
N LEU A 353 7.85 12.41 21.60
CA LEU A 353 7.44 11.60 22.75
C LEU A 353 6.15 10.81 22.47
N LEU A 354 5.17 11.42 21.79
CA LEU A 354 3.95 10.74 21.37
C LEU A 354 4.23 9.64 20.33
N ILE A 355 5.13 9.89 19.37
CA ILE A 355 5.61 8.88 18.41
C ILE A 355 6.22 7.69 19.17
N LEU A 356 7.13 7.93 20.12
CA LEU A 356 7.74 6.89 20.94
C LEU A 356 6.70 6.09 21.72
N LYS A 357 5.71 6.76 22.33
CA LYS A 357 4.61 6.10 23.04
C LYS A 357 3.75 5.22 22.12
N ALA A 358 3.56 5.64 20.86
CA ALA A 358 2.81 4.88 19.87
C ALA A 358 3.52 3.59 19.46
N VAL A 359 4.84 3.64 19.23
CA VAL A 359 5.65 2.47 18.81
C VAL A 359 6.16 1.62 19.97
N LYS A 360 6.07 2.13 21.20
CA LYS A 360 6.55 1.48 22.43
C LYS A 360 6.22 -0.02 22.49
N ARG A 361 4.95 -0.37 22.24
CA ARG A 361 4.49 -1.77 22.34
C ARG A 361 5.15 -2.69 21.32
N ASP A 362 5.51 -2.16 20.16
CA ASP A 362 6.17 -2.94 19.10
C ASP A 362 7.61 -3.27 19.51
N TYR A 363 8.34 -2.29 20.07
CA TYR A 363 9.68 -2.49 20.62
C TYR A 363 9.68 -3.41 21.86
N GLU A 364 8.74 -3.22 22.80
CA GLU A 364 8.59 -4.09 23.97
C GLU A 364 8.39 -5.56 23.56
N LYS A 365 7.53 -5.78 22.56
CA LYS A 365 7.25 -7.13 22.04
C LYS A 365 8.43 -7.71 21.27
N PHE A 366 9.10 -6.91 20.45
CA PHE A 366 10.23 -7.35 19.64
C PHE A 366 11.43 -7.76 20.51
N HIS A 367 11.80 -6.91 21.47
CA HIS A 367 12.92 -7.15 22.37
C HIS A 367 12.57 -8.01 23.59
N ASN A 368 11.28 -8.22 23.86
CA ASN A 368 10.78 -8.89 25.05
C ASN A 368 11.26 -8.21 26.35
N VAL A 369 11.03 -6.90 26.42
CA VAL A 369 11.36 -6.01 27.54
C VAL A 369 10.17 -5.08 27.84
N GLN A 370 10.16 -4.47 29.00
CA GLN A 370 9.22 -3.43 29.40
C GLN A 370 9.92 -2.07 29.39
N ILE A 371 9.25 -1.06 28.83
CA ILE A 371 9.75 0.31 28.75
C ILE A 371 8.83 1.18 29.60
N SER A 372 9.36 1.96 30.53
CA SER A 372 8.53 2.90 31.31
C SER A 372 8.43 4.26 30.61
N ASP A 373 7.35 5.01 30.85
CA ASP A 373 7.15 6.29 30.17
C ASP A 373 8.24 7.32 30.53
N HIS A 374 8.76 7.27 31.75
CA HIS A 374 9.88 8.13 32.18
C HIS A 374 11.18 7.84 31.39
N ILE A 375 11.37 6.60 30.90
CA ILE A 375 12.51 6.25 30.05
C ILE A 375 12.39 6.93 28.70
N LEU A 376 11.18 6.98 28.13
CA LEU A 376 10.94 7.69 26.86
C LEU A 376 11.23 9.19 27.00
N GLU A 377 10.81 9.81 28.11
CA GLU A 377 11.13 11.21 28.41
C GLU A 377 12.64 11.42 28.50
N LYS A 378 13.37 10.49 29.15
CA LYS A 378 14.82 10.58 29.25
C LYS A 378 15.52 10.39 27.90
N ILE A 379 15.02 9.50 27.04
CA ILE A 379 15.52 9.31 25.68
C ILE A 379 15.40 10.61 24.88
N ILE A 380 14.25 11.30 24.96
CA ILE A 380 14.06 12.60 24.31
C ILE A 380 15.05 13.64 24.86
N GLU A 381 15.17 13.77 26.19
CA GLU A 381 16.10 14.71 26.81
C GLU A 381 17.56 14.48 26.37
N LEU A 382 18.02 13.23 26.43
CA LEU A 382 19.39 12.86 26.12
C LEU A 382 19.72 12.97 24.63
N SER A 383 18.82 12.48 23.77
CA SER A 383 19.01 12.59 22.31
C SER A 383 18.96 14.04 21.83
N THR A 384 18.11 14.90 22.42
CA THR A 384 18.11 16.34 22.14
C THR A 384 19.46 16.97 22.50
N LYS A 385 19.99 16.65 23.68
CA LYS A 385 21.19 17.29 24.22
C LYS A 385 22.48 16.82 23.58
N TYR A 386 22.58 15.54 23.25
CA TYR A 386 23.85 14.91 22.87
C TYR A 386 23.91 14.44 21.41
N MET A 387 22.77 14.34 20.70
CA MET A 387 22.71 13.89 19.30
C MET A 387 22.24 15.01 18.36
N PHE A 388 22.98 16.13 18.34
CA PHE A 388 22.60 17.36 17.62
C PHE A 388 22.70 17.27 16.09
N ASN A 389 23.50 16.35 15.54
CA ASN A 389 23.68 16.17 14.09
C ASN A 389 22.63 15.24 13.45
N ARG A 390 21.61 14.82 14.20
CA ARG A 390 20.55 13.91 13.72
C ARG A 390 19.18 14.52 14.01
N CYS A 391 18.19 14.16 13.20
CA CYS A 391 16.82 14.63 13.36
C CYS A 391 15.96 13.62 14.11
N PHE A 392 14.90 14.10 14.76
CA PHE A 392 13.77 13.30 15.21
C PHE A 392 12.89 12.86 14.02
N PRO A 393 12.13 11.75 14.17
CA PRO A 393 12.12 10.84 15.33
C PRO A 393 13.27 9.83 15.35
N ASP A 394 14.04 9.70 14.26
CA ASP A 394 15.08 8.70 14.05
C ASP A 394 16.09 8.58 15.20
N LYS A 395 16.73 9.68 15.62
CA LYS A 395 17.71 9.64 16.74
C LYS A 395 17.15 9.10 18.05
N ALA A 396 15.85 9.32 18.32
CA ALA A 396 15.21 8.84 19.54
C ALA A 396 14.83 7.37 19.44
N LEU A 397 14.35 6.94 18.27
CA LEU A 397 14.01 5.55 17.99
C LEU A 397 15.25 4.67 18.05
N ASP A 398 16.36 5.11 17.46
CA ASP A 398 17.64 4.42 17.56
C ASP A 398 18.09 4.25 19.01
N LEU A 399 18.10 5.34 19.78
CA LEU A 399 18.52 5.30 21.19
C LEU A 399 17.62 4.39 22.04
N LEU A 400 16.31 4.36 21.75
CA LEU A 400 15.36 3.43 22.36
C LEU A 400 15.67 1.97 22.01
N ASP A 401 15.94 1.70 20.74
CA ASP A 401 16.21 0.37 20.22
C ASP A 401 17.49 -0.23 20.82
N GLU A 402 18.55 0.57 20.88
CA GLU A 402 19.83 0.19 21.48
C GLU A 402 19.67 -0.08 22.99
N ALA A 403 18.95 0.79 23.72
CA ALA A 403 18.68 0.58 25.15
C ALA A 403 17.87 -0.71 25.40
N ALA A 404 16.87 -1.00 24.56
CA ALA A 404 16.09 -2.23 24.65
C ALA A 404 16.93 -3.47 24.33
N THR A 405 17.81 -3.38 23.33
CA THR A 405 18.75 -4.45 22.94
C THR A 405 19.74 -4.77 24.06
N LEU A 406 20.30 -3.74 24.70
CA LEU A 406 21.20 -3.89 25.85
C LEU A 406 20.51 -4.57 27.03
N THR A 407 19.30 -4.10 27.37
CA THR A 407 18.46 -4.70 28.43
C THR A 407 18.25 -6.20 28.17
N ARG A 408 17.86 -6.54 26.94
CA ARG A 408 17.65 -7.94 26.54
C ARG A 408 18.93 -8.77 26.62
N THR A 409 20.05 -8.22 26.20
CA THR A 409 21.37 -8.87 26.24
C THR A 409 21.81 -9.14 27.67
N ASN A 410 21.54 -8.20 28.58
CA ASN A 410 21.78 -8.32 30.02
C ASN A 410 20.79 -9.24 30.74
N LYS A 411 19.84 -9.86 29.99
CA LYS A 411 18.81 -10.77 30.50
C LYS A 411 17.89 -10.12 31.54
N THR A 412 17.76 -8.80 31.51
CA THR A 412 16.77 -8.06 32.30
C THR A 412 15.50 -7.89 31.49
N SER A 413 14.37 -7.66 32.18
CA SER A 413 13.05 -7.52 31.56
C SER A 413 12.54 -6.08 31.56
N LEU A 414 13.22 -5.16 32.24
CA LEU A 414 12.82 -3.76 32.38
C LEU A 414 13.99 -2.89 31.92
N VAL A 415 13.72 -1.97 31.00
CA VAL A 415 14.72 -0.99 30.56
C VAL A 415 14.94 0.04 31.67
N GLU A 416 16.18 0.15 32.13
CA GLU A 416 16.58 1.10 33.17
C GLU A 416 17.29 2.32 32.57
N LEU A 417 17.37 3.40 33.36
CA LEU A 417 18.10 4.61 32.96
C LEU A 417 19.56 4.32 32.62
N ASN A 418 20.18 3.37 33.33
CA ASN A 418 21.56 2.99 33.08
C ASN A 418 21.75 2.36 31.70
N ASP A 419 20.76 1.62 31.18
CA ASP A 419 20.81 1.05 29.83
C ASP A 419 20.79 2.17 28.76
N VAL A 420 19.98 3.21 28.97
CA VAL A 420 19.92 4.38 28.08
C VAL A 420 21.26 5.14 28.07
N TYR A 421 21.91 5.30 29.23
CA TYR A 421 23.23 5.95 29.29
C TYR A 421 24.31 5.15 28.57
N ILE A 422 24.29 3.82 28.70
CA ILE A 422 25.24 2.93 28.00
C ILE A 422 24.96 2.94 26.49
N ALA A 423 23.69 2.89 26.09
CA ALA A 423 23.31 3.01 24.67
C ALA A 423 23.83 4.32 24.07
N LEU A 424 23.64 5.43 24.78
CA LEU A 424 24.14 6.72 24.33
C LEU A 424 25.67 6.78 24.26
N SER A 425 26.39 6.20 25.24
CA SER A 425 27.85 6.18 25.22
C SER A 425 28.40 5.38 24.06
N ASN A 426 27.79 4.23 23.75
CA ASN A 426 28.12 3.41 22.59
C ASN A 426 27.90 4.17 21.28
N MET A 427 26.73 4.80 21.11
CA MET A 427 26.41 5.57 19.90
C MET A 427 27.34 6.76 19.68
N LEU A 428 27.80 7.40 20.75
CA LEU A 428 28.72 8.54 20.67
C LEU A 428 30.20 8.10 20.61
N ASN A 429 30.49 6.80 20.70
CA ASN A 429 31.85 6.24 20.81
C ASN A 429 32.66 6.87 21.96
N VAL A 430 32.03 7.07 23.13
CA VAL A 430 32.66 7.63 24.34
C VAL A 430 32.75 6.54 25.41
N ASN A 431 33.89 6.45 26.11
CA ASN A 431 34.11 5.47 27.18
C ASN A 431 32.97 5.47 28.24
N ASP A 432 32.50 4.29 28.63
CA ASP A 432 31.39 4.06 29.59
C ASP A 432 31.53 4.79 30.93
N ASN A 433 32.76 5.03 31.37
CA ASN A 433 33.05 5.76 32.60
C ASN A 433 32.73 7.26 32.51
N PHE A 434 32.48 7.81 31.32
CA PHE A 434 32.20 9.23 31.11
C PHE A 434 30.82 9.62 31.67
N PHE A 435 29.82 8.76 31.57
CA PHE A 435 28.46 9.03 32.06
C PHE A 435 28.21 8.49 33.47
N LYS A 436 28.87 7.39 33.87
CA LYS A 436 28.77 6.81 35.23
C LYS A 436 29.51 7.61 36.31
N MET A 437 30.66 8.23 36.00
CA MET A 437 31.44 9.02 36.98
C MET A 437 31.18 10.52 36.93
N ALA A 438 30.62 11.05 35.85
CA ALA A 438 30.29 12.46 35.74
C ALA A 438 28.83 12.68 36.13
N GLY A 439 28.58 12.83 37.44
CA GLY A 439 27.40 13.59 37.86
C GLY A 439 27.30 14.86 37.02
N VAL A 440 26.08 15.15 36.57
CA VAL A 440 25.59 16.20 35.64
C VAL A 440 26.49 17.46 35.46
N LYS A 441 27.21 17.89 36.51
CA LYS A 441 28.21 18.98 36.50
C LYS A 441 29.40 18.79 35.55
N LYS A 442 30.08 17.64 35.53
CA LYS A 442 31.31 17.48 34.69
C LYS A 442 31.00 17.38 33.20
N LEU A 443 29.82 16.88 32.86
CA LEU A 443 29.31 16.82 31.49
C LEU A 443 28.90 18.19 30.96
N MET A 444 28.31 19.05 31.81
CA MET A 444 28.08 20.46 31.47
C MET A 444 29.40 21.21 31.27
N GLU A 445 30.42 20.98 32.11
CA GLU A 445 31.75 21.58 31.89
C GLU A 445 32.42 21.12 30.60
N PHE A 446 32.21 19.87 30.17
CA PHE A 446 32.79 19.37 28.92
C PHE A 446 32.01 19.86 27.69
N SER A 447 30.68 19.93 27.76
CA SER A 447 29.81 20.54 26.74
C SER A 447 30.18 22.02 26.54
N ASN A 448 30.25 22.79 27.62
CA ASN A 448 30.64 24.20 27.59
C ASN A 448 32.06 24.36 27.02
N LYS A 449 33.00 23.46 27.35
CA LYS A 449 34.36 23.48 26.78
C LYS A 449 34.39 23.15 25.29
N ILE A 450 33.48 22.30 24.79
CA ILE A 450 33.36 22.00 23.36
C ILE A 450 32.74 23.18 22.63
N GLU A 451 31.65 23.75 23.15
CA GLU A 451 31.01 24.96 22.62
C GLU A 451 31.98 26.14 22.59
N GLU A 452 32.70 26.40 23.68
CA GLU A 452 33.67 27.50 23.76
C GLU A 452 34.86 27.29 22.80
N LYS A 453 35.27 26.03 22.56
CA LYS A 453 36.27 25.71 21.53
C LYS A 453 35.73 25.84 20.12
N PHE A 454 34.48 25.47 19.88
CA PHE A 454 33.83 25.60 18.58
C PHE A 454 33.61 27.07 18.23
N GLU A 455 33.09 27.87 19.17
CA GLU A 455 32.94 29.32 19.03
C GLU A 455 34.28 29.99 18.79
N LYS A 456 35.34 29.67 19.56
CA LYS A 456 36.68 30.20 19.31
C LYS A 456 37.18 29.84 17.91
N LYS A 457 37.01 28.59 17.49
CA LYS A 457 37.46 28.13 16.17
C LYS A 457 36.67 28.78 15.02
N CYS A 458 35.37 28.99 15.18
CA CYS A 458 34.52 29.73 14.24
C CYS A 458 34.90 31.21 14.19
N VAL A 459 35.16 31.85 15.33
CA VAL A 459 35.63 33.24 15.41
C VAL A 459 37.01 33.40 14.78
N ASP A 460 37.92 32.45 14.99
CA ASP A 460 39.26 32.47 14.40
C ASP A 460 39.23 32.22 12.88
N LEU A 461 38.33 31.36 12.41
CA LEU A 461 38.07 31.16 10.97
C LEU A 461 37.48 32.43 10.34
N LEU A 462 36.48 33.05 10.98
CA LEU A 462 35.89 34.32 10.53
C LEU A 462 36.92 35.45 10.53
N LYS A 463 37.78 35.56 11.56
CA LYS A 463 38.86 36.54 11.59
C LYS A 463 39.89 36.32 10.48
N ASN A 464 40.19 35.05 10.16
CA ASN A 464 41.11 34.72 9.07
C ASN A 464 40.51 34.97 7.69
N GLU A 465 39.21 34.76 7.49
CA GLU A 465 38.54 35.14 6.25
C GLU A 465 38.38 36.65 6.12
N LEU A 466 38.02 37.34 7.21
CA LEU A 466 37.94 38.80 7.25
C LEU A 466 39.31 39.44 7.00
N SER A 467 40.38 38.94 7.62
CA SER A 467 41.74 39.47 7.39
C SER A 467 42.20 39.25 5.94
N LYS A 468 41.89 38.10 5.34
CA LYS A 468 42.11 37.87 3.89
C LYS A 468 41.29 38.83 3.03
N TYR A 469 40.04 39.10 3.41
CA TYR A 469 39.17 40.04 2.71
C TYR A 469 39.70 41.48 2.78
N PHE A 470 40.19 41.93 3.95
CA PHE A 470 40.80 43.26 4.09
C PHE A 470 42.13 43.38 3.34
N LEU A 471 42.97 42.33 3.38
CA LEU A 471 44.23 42.27 2.62
C LEU A 471 44.03 42.26 1.10
N GLN A 472 42.93 41.67 0.59
CA GLN A 472 42.62 41.67 -0.84
C GLN A 472 42.01 42.99 -1.33
N ASN A 473 41.43 43.79 -0.44
CA ASN A 473 40.70 45.01 -0.80
C ASN A 473 41.42 46.32 -0.41
N ASN A 474 42.68 46.28 0.06
CA ASN A 474 43.48 47.45 0.47
C ASN A 474 42.74 48.44 1.40
N LEU A 475 42.06 47.91 2.42
CA LEU A 475 41.45 48.68 3.51
C LEU A 475 42.22 48.48 4.82
#